data_AF-A0A939RZ44-F1
#
_entry.id   AF-A0A939RZ44-F1
#
_cell.length_a   1.000
_cell.length_b   1.000
_cell.length_c   1.000
_cell.angle_alpha   90.00
_cell.angle_beta   90.00
_cell.angle_gamma   90.00
#
_symmetry.space_group_name_H-M   'P 1'
#
loop_
_entity.id
_entity.type
_entity.pdbx_description
1 polymer ?
#
loop_
_entity_poly.entity_id
_entity_poly.type
_entity_poly.pdbx_seq_one_letter_code
_entity_poly.pdbx_strand_id
1 'polypeptide(L)'
;MILWFGVATIAVGIVAGVVCLVVALRKQGPNDYTLGVTLLGAVLLLVQIVISIFAPLAGNDARGDPLEFWMYLIVAFIMPLAAVFWALVDRSRWANYVLAVVNLSVAVMTYRMLVIWG
;
A
#
# COMPACT_ATOMS: atom_id res chain seq x y z
N MET A 1 -10.51 9.27 -6.16
CA MET A 1 -9.83 8.06 -6.67
C MET A 1 -10.20 7.85 -8.13
N ILE A 2 -9.32 7.20 -8.87
CA ILE A 2 -9.61 6.73 -10.23
C ILE A 2 -9.65 5.20 -10.18
N LEU A 3 -10.71 4.59 -10.74
CA LEU A 3 -10.97 3.15 -10.61
C LEU A 3 -9.77 2.29 -11.03
N TRP A 4 -9.25 2.51 -12.23
CA TRP A 4 -8.14 1.72 -12.76
C TRP A 4 -6.87 1.86 -11.91
N PHE A 5 -6.63 3.06 -11.35
CA PHE A 5 -5.47 3.33 -10.51
C PHE A 5 -5.59 2.62 -9.16
N GLY A 6 -6.79 2.63 -8.56
CA GLY A 6 -7.07 1.85 -7.35
C GLY A 6 -6.88 0.36 -7.57
N VAL A 7 -7.42 -0.19 -8.66
CA VAL A 7 -7.25 -1.62 -9.03
C VAL A 7 -5.78 -1.97 -9.26
N ALA A 8 -5.02 -1.11 -9.94
CA ALA A 8 -3.58 -1.30 -10.14
C ALA A 8 -2.82 -1.29 -8.81
N THR A 9 -3.16 -0.38 -7.90
CA THR A 9 -2.55 -0.30 -6.56
C THR A 9 -2.83 -1.54 -5.73
N ILE A 10 -4.07 -2.06 -5.79
CA ILE A 10 -4.46 -3.33 -5.15
C ILE A 10 -3.65 -4.50 -5.73
N ALA A 11 -3.58 -4.61 -7.06
CA ALA A 11 -2.83 -5.68 -7.72
C ALA A 11 -1.34 -5.64 -7.34
N VAL A 12 -0.73 -4.46 -7.32
CA VAL A 12 0.65 -4.28 -6.87
C VAL A 12 0.82 -4.68 -5.41
N GLY A 13 -0.08 -4.26 -4.51
CA GLY A 13 -0.05 -4.66 -3.10
C GLY A 13 -0.16 -6.17 -2.89
N ILE A 14 -1.01 -6.86 -3.65
CA ILE A 14 -1.14 -8.32 -3.61
C ILE A 14 0.16 -9.00 -4.09
N VAL A 15 0.67 -8.59 -5.26
CA VAL A 15 1.91 -9.15 -5.81
C VAL A 15 3.08 -8.90 -4.87
N ALA A 16 3.18 -7.70 -4.30
CA ALA A 16 4.18 -7.34 -3.30
C ALA A 16 4.11 -8.22 -2.05
N GLY A 17 2.90 -8.42 -1.53
CA GLY A 17 2.64 -9.29 -0.39
C GLY A 17 3.07 -10.73 -0.64
N VAL A 18 2.70 -11.28 -1.82
CA VAL A 18 3.08 -12.64 -2.22
C VAL A 18 4.59 -12.78 -2.38
N VAL A 19 5.26 -11.83 -3.04
CA VAL A 19 6.72 -11.86 -3.21
C VAL A 19 7.43 -11.84 -1.86
N CYS A 20 7.04 -10.93 -0.95
CA CYS A 20 7.63 -10.86 0.39
C CYS A 20 7.37 -12.15 1.18
N LEU A 21 6.17 -12.73 1.07
CA LEU A 21 5.83 -13.99 1.73
C LEU A 21 6.67 -15.15 1.20
N VAL A 22 6.87 -15.26 -0.12
CA VAL A 22 7.70 -16.30 -0.73
C VAL A 22 9.16 -16.18 -0.25
N VAL A 23 9.70 -14.97 -0.17
CA VAL A 23 11.06 -14.74 0.36
C VAL A 23 11.15 -15.09 1.85
N ALA A 24 10.13 -14.75 2.64
CA ALA A 24 10.05 -15.13 4.05
C ALA A 24 10.03 -16.66 4.24
N LEU A 25 9.27 -17.38 3.41
CA LEU A 25 9.20 -18.84 3.42
C LEU A 25 10.52 -19.50 3.02
N ARG A 26 11.31 -18.85 2.15
CA ARG A 26 12.68 -19.26 1.81
C ARG A 26 13.69 -19.00 2.94
N LYS A 27 13.25 -18.49 4.09
CA LYS A 27 14.07 -18.14 5.27
C LYS A 27 15.16 -17.11 4.95
N GLN A 28 14.95 -16.29 3.92
CA GLN A 28 15.86 -15.23 3.53
C GLN A 28 15.51 -13.93 4.26
N GLY A 29 16.53 -13.11 4.55
CA GLY A 29 16.35 -11.75 5.07
C GLY A 29 15.81 -10.79 4.00
N PRO A 30 15.49 -9.54 4.37
CA PRO A 30 15.07 -8.51 3.43
C PRO A 30 16.13 -8.28 2.35
N ASN A 31 15.69 -8.18 1.09
CA ASN A 31 16.53 -7.91 -0.06
C ASN A 31 16.03 -6.64 -0.77
N ASP A 32 16.84 -6.07 -1.65
CA ASP A 32 16.50 -4.86 -2.40
C ASP A 32 15.19 -5.02 -3.19
N TYR A 33 14.86 -6.24 -3.61
CA TYR A 33 13.57 -6.56 -4.23
C TYR A 33 12.38 -6.43 -3.26
N THR A 34 12.43 -6.97 -2.04
CA THR A 34 11.30 -6.90 -1.11
C THR A 34 11.09 -5.49 -0.58
N LEU A 35 12.18 -4.75 -0.37
CA LEU A 35 12.15 -3.33 -0.04
C LEU A 35 11.63 -2.49 -1.22
N GLY A 36 12.14 -2.74 -2.43
CA GLY A 36 11.79 -2.00 -3.64
C GLY A 36 10.32 -2.16 -4.03
N VAL A 37 9.78 -3.38 -3.95
CA VAL A 37 8.36 -3.62 -4.26
C VAL A 37 7.43 -2.99 -3.19
N THR A 38 7.86 -2.96 -1.92
CA THR A 38 7.10 -2.25 -0.86
C THR A 38 7.16 -0.72 -1.04
N LEU A 39 8.33 -0.19 -1.43
CA LEU A 39 8.50 1.23 -1.77
C LEU A 39 7.67 1.64 -2.99
N LEU A 40 7.54 0.76 -3.99
CA LEU A 40 6.65 0.99 -5.12
C LEU A 40 5.20 1.19 -4.64
N GLY A 41 4.74 0.38 -3.69
CA GLY A 41 3.43 0.57 -3.04
C GLY A 41 3.29 1.94 -2.36
N ALA A 42 4.32 2.38 -1.63
CA ALA A 42 4.34 3.70 -1.01
C ALA A 42 4.26 4.84 -2.06
N VAL A 43 4.97 4.71 -3.19
CA VAL A 43 4.92 5.68 -4.29
C VAL A 43 3.54 5.72 -4.92
N LEU A 44 2.90 4.58 -5.15
CA LEU A 44 1.52 4.53 -5.66
C LEU A 44 0.53 5.20 -4.71
N LEU A 45 0.68 4.99 -3.40
CA LEU A 45 -0.14 5.66 -2.40
C LEU A 45 0.13 7.16 -2.34
N LEU A 46 1.37 7.61 -2.55
CA LEU A 46 1.68 9.04 -2.67
C LEU A 46 0.98 9.66 -3.88
N VAL A 47 1.02 8.97 -5.04
CA VAL A 47 0.26 9.38 -6.22
C VAL A 47 -1.25 9.35 -5.92
N GLN A 48 -1.74 8.39 -5.12
CA GLN A 48 -3.13 8.36 -4.68
C GLN A 48 -3.51 9.58 -3.84
N ILE A 49 -2.61 10.09 -2.98
CA ILE A 49 -2.83 11.34 -2.24
C ILE A 49 -3.02 12.50 -3.20
N VAL A 50 -2.12 12.66 -4.17
CA VAL A 50 -2.22 13.71 -5.19
C VAL A 50 -3.54 13.60 -5.96
N ILE A 51 -3.88 12.40 -6.45
CA ILE A 51 -5.14 12.17 -7.17
C ILE A 51 -6.35 12.53 -6.31
N SER A 52 -6.33 12.23 -5.01
CA SER A 52 -7.49 12.48 -4.13
C SER A 52 -7.69 13.96 -3.82
N ILE A 53 -6.63 14.77 -3.88
CA ILE A 53 -6.71 16.23 -3.76
C ILE A 53 -7.29 16.86 -5.03
N PHE A 54 -6.86 16.39 -6.21
CA PHE A 54 -7.25 16.98 -7.49
C PHE A 54 -8.53 16.40 -8.10
N ALA A 55 -8.93 15.19 -7.74
CA ALA A 55 -10.13 14.53 -8.29
C ALA A 55 -11.43 15.33 -8.06
N PRO A 56 -11.69 15.92 -6.87
CA PRO A 56 -12.85 16.78 -6.65
C PRO A 56 -12.88 18.00 -7.58
N LEU A 57 -11.71 18.61 -7.84
CA LEU A 57 -11.58 19.75 -8.74
C LEU A 57 -11.88 19.40 -10.21
N ALA A 58 -11.82 18.10 -10.56
CA ALA A 58 -12.16 17.57 -11.87
C ALA A 58 -13.60 17.02 -11.96
N GLY A 59 -14.44 17.25 -10.94
CA GLY A 59 -15.82 16.78 -10.88
C GLY A 59 -15.99 15.30 -10.51
N ASN A 60 -14.93 14.68 -9.97
CA ASN A 60 -14.96 13.30 -9.46
C ASN A 60 -14.88 13.33 -7.93
N ASP A 61 -15.99 13.69 -7.30
CA ASP A 61 -16.10 13.77 -5.85
C ASP A 61 -16.27 12.39 -5.20
N ALA A 62 -15.82 12.27 -3.95
CA ALA A 62 -16.07 11.09 -3.15
C ALA A 62 -17.57 10.99 -2.81
N ARG A 63 -18.19 9.83 -3.09
CA ARG A 63 -19.61 9.61 -2.77
C ARG A 63 -19.87 9.32 -1.29
N GLY A 64 -18.90 8.71 -0.59
CA GLY A 64 -18.97 8.39 0.84
C GLY A 64 -18.38 9.48 1.75
N ASP A 65 -18.09 9.12 3.00
CA ASP A 65 -17.50 10.04 3.99
C ASP A 65 -16.03 10.37 3.64
N PRO A 66 -15.71 11.66 3.35
CA PRO A 66 -14.35 12.07 3.08
C PRO A 66 -13.39 11.85 4.24
N LEU A 67 -13.86 11.97 5.50
CA LEU A 67 -13.00 11.79 6.66
C LEU A 67 -12.53 10.33 6.78
N GLU A 68 -13.46 9.38 6.64
CA GLU A 68 -13.15 7.95 6.61
C GLU A 68 -12.11 7.64 5.52
N PHE A 69 -12.31 8.17 4.31
CA PHE A 69 -11.36 8.01 3.20
C PHE A 69 -9.96 8.50 3.53
N TRP A 70 -9.84 9.71 4.07
CA TRP A 70 -8.54 10.31 4.41
C TRP A 70 -7.83 9.55 5.53
N MET A 71 -8.58 9.07 6.53
CA MET A 71 -8.02 8.23 7.60
C MET A 71 -7.44 6.92 7.03
N TYR A 72 -8.15 6.25 6.12
CA TYR A 72 -7.62 5.06 5.45
C TYR A 72 -6.36 5.38 4.64
N LEU A 73 -6.37 6.45 3.84
CA LEU A 73 -5.26 6.78 2.95
C LEU A 73 -3.99 7.13 3.71
N ILE A 74 -4.09 7.92 4.79
CA ILE A 74 -2.93 8.32 5.59
C ILE A 74 -2.33 7.09 6.28
N VAL A 75 -3.16 6.25 6.90
CA VAL A 75 -2.68 5.02 7.56
C VAL A 75 -2.06 4.06 6.54
N ALA A 76 -2.73 3.86 5.39
CA ALA A 76 -2.21 3.04 4.31
C ALA A 76 -0.85 3.53 3.81
N PHE A 77 -0.63 4.84 3.71
CA PHE A 77 0.64 5.42 3.26
C PHE A 77 1.77 5.26 4.29
N ILE A 78 1.46 5.41 5.58
CA ILE A 78 2.48 5.28 6.64
C ILE A 78 2.94 3.83 6.82
N MET A 79 2.04 2.85 6.67
CA MET A 79 2.37 1.43 6.86
C MET A 79 3.59 0.94 6.06
N PRO A 80 3.67 1.09 4.72
CA PRO A 80 4.81 0.62 3.94
C PRO A 80 6.10 1.36 4.31
N LEU A 81 6.04 2.65 4.66
CA LEU A 81 7.21 3.41 5.12
C LEU A 81 7.74 2.86 6.45
N ALA A 82 6.85 2.60 7.41
CA ALA A 82 7.20 1.98 8.69
C ALA A 82 7.74 0.56 8.51
N ALA A 83 7.17 -0.22 7.60
CA ALA A 83 7.59 -1.59 7.31
C ALA A 83 8.98 -1.64 6.65
N VAL A 84 9.25 -0.73 5.72
CA VAL A 84 10.57 -0.56 5.10
C VAL A 84 11.59 -0.14 6.15
N PHE A 85 11.26 0.84 7.00
CA PHE A 85 12.13 1.26 8.10
C PHE A 85 12.41 0.09 9.06
N TRP A 86 11.39 -0.69 9.42
CA TRP A 86 11.54 -1.88 10.25
C TRP A 86 12.48 -2.91 9.62
N ALA A 87 12.32 -3.18 8.32
CA ALA A 87 13.17 -4.13 7.59
C ALA A 87 14.63 -3.66 7.44
N LEU A 88 14.91 -2.36 7.58
CA LEU A 88 16.26 -1.81 7.64
C LEU A 88 16.89 -1.98 9.02
N VAL A 89 16.09 -1.86 10.10
CA VAL A 89 16.53 -2.02 11.49
C VAL A 89 16.73 -3.50 11.85
N ASP A 90 15.74 -4.34 11.53
CA ASP A 90 15.80 -5.78 11.73
C ASP A 90 15.86 -6.50 10.37
N ARG A 91 17.03 -7.03 10.03
CA ARG A 91 17.25 -7.81 8.80
C ARG A 91 16.97 -9.32 8.97
N SER A 92 16.28 -9.72 10.03
CA SER A 92 15.88 -11.10 10.22
C SER A 92 14.81 -11.54 9.20
N ARG A 93 14.61 -12.86 9.07
CA ARG A 93 13.52 -13.43 8.25
C ARG A 93 12.12 -12.92 8.64
N TRP A 94 11.97 -12.42 9.87
CA TRP A 94 10.69 -11.93 10.39
C TRP A 94 10.27 -10.61 9.74
N ALA A 95 11.23 -9.77 9.33
CA ALA A 95 10.93 -8.54 8.62
C ALA A 95 10.22 -8.78 7.28
N ASN A 96 10.54 -9.86 6.55
CA ASN A 96 9.82 -10.19 5.31
C ASN A 96 8.35 -10.60 5.56
N TYR A 97 8.03 -11.21 6.71
CA TYR A 97 6.64 -11.46 7.08
C TYR A 97 5.89 -10.15 7.37
N VAL A 98 6.55 -9.19 8.03
CA VAL A 98 5.98 -7.85 8.28
C VAL A 98 5.71 -7.13 6.96
N LEU A 99 6.68 -7.12 6.04
CA LEU A 99 6.50 -6.55 4.70
C LEU A 99 5.35 -7.22 3.94
N ALA A 100 5.22 -8.54 4.02
CA ALA A 100 4.13 -9.27 3.38
C ALA A 100 2.75 -8.85 3.92
N VAL A 101 2.60 -8.83 5.24
CA VAL A 101 1.34 -8.43 5.90
C VAL A 101 0.99 -6.98 5.55
N VAL A 102 1.96 -6.08 5.60
CA VAL A 102 1.73 -4.66 5.30
C VAL A 102 1.27 -4.45 3.86
N ASN A 103 1.91 -5.11 2.89
CA ASN A 103 1.51 -4.99 1.49
C ASN A 103 0.09 -5.54 1.24
N LEU A 104 -0.30 -6.64 1.90
CA LEU A 104 -1.66 -7.17 1.83
C LEU A 104 -2.67 -6.25 2.51
N SER A 105 -2.32 -5.67 3.66
CA SER A 105 -3.16 -4.69 4.36
C SER A 105 -3.41 -3.45 3.48
N VAL A 106 -2.37 -2.95 2.79
CA VAL A 106 -2.51 -1.85 1.81
C VAL A 106 -3.49 -2.20 0.71
N ALA A 107 -3.46 -3.42 0.18
CA ALA A 107 -4.40 -3.87 -0.85
C ALA A 107 -5.86 -3.84 -0.35
N VAL A 108 -6.10 -4.36 0.86
CA VAL A 108 -7.45 -4.36 1.47
C VAL A 108 -7.93 -2.94 1.78
N MET A 109 -7.06 -2.09 2.33
CA MET A 109 -7.40 -0.69 2.60
C MET A 109 -7.72 0.08 1.31
N THR A 110 -6.95 -0.14 0.25
CA THR A 110 -7.20 0.50 -1.05
C THR A 110 -8.54 0.05 -1.63
N TYR A 111 -8.91 -1.23 -1.48
CA TYR A 111 -10.24 -1.70 -1.85
C TYR A 111 -11.34 -0.99 -1.04
N ARG A 112 -11.17 -0.88 0.28
CA ARG A 112 -12.16 -0.17 1.11
C ARG A 112 -12.32 1.28 0.67
N MET A 113 -11.21 1.98 0.40
CA MET A 113 -11.22 3.34 -0.12
C MET A 113 -11.93 3.46 -1.47
N LEU A 114 -11.75 2.48 -2.35
CA LEU A 114 -12.43 2.42 -3.66
C LEU A 114 -13.95 2.32 -3.48
N VAL A 115 -14.41 1.52 -2.50
CA VAL A 115 -15.83 1.42 -2.13
C VAL A 115 -16.37 2.73 -1.54
N ILE A 116 -15.57 3.48 -0.77
CA ILE A 116 -15.98 4.81 -0.25
C ILE A 116 -16.13 5.79 -1.40
N TRP A 117 -15.23 5.75 -2.38
CA TRP A 117 -15.23 6.69 -3.49
C TRP A 117 -16.38 6.46 -4.47
N GLY A 118 -16.78 5.19 -4.65
CA GLY A 118 -17.91 4.78 -5.48
C GLY A 118 -17.51 4.40 -6.90
#